data_AF-A0A7I7WKM9-F1
#
_entry.id   AF-A0A7I7WKM9-F1
#
_cell.length_a   1.000
_cell.length_b   1.000
_cell.length_c   1.000
_cell.angle_alpha   90.00
_cell.angle_beta   90.00
_cell.angle_gamma   90.00
#
_symmetry.space_group_name_H-M   'P 1'
#
loop_
_entity.id
_entity.type
_entity.pdbx_description
1 polymer ?
#
loop_
_entity_poly.entity_id
_entity_poly.type
_entity_poly.pdbx_seq_one_letter_code
_entity_poly.pdbx_strand_id
1 'polypeptide(L)'
;MADWLADDHLVWFILDSIEQLDTSAFHQHRRTGGVGRAGYDPDMLLALLIYAYASGQRSSRRIERLCADHVAYRVLCAQDPPDHTTIARFRADHDDAVIDVFAQVLRMCSQAGMVRVESIAIDGTKIAANASMSANRSQKWVREQARRIAETAVGEAAAADAAEDAAEAAVGGPPATPAPELTTRAGRAAAIKKAMAEIAEQDARHEEADAADAERQEKYLQRVEAGEVVAGPPPAGVDEVRLWRPGWPVNSSGWPR
;
A
#
# COMPACT_ATOMS: atom_id res chain seq x y z
N MET A 1 12.76 13.90 -17.60
CA MET A 1 11.83 13.40 -16.54
C MET A 1 10.52 14.14 -16.58
N ALA A 2 10.54 15.47 -16.76
CA ALA A 2 9.35 16.23 -17.14
C ALA A 2 8.65 15.60 -18.36
N ASP A 3 9.41 15.14 -19.36
CA ASP A 3 8.92 14.48 -20.58
C ASP A 3 8.18 13.14 -20.35
N TRP A 4 8.16 12.63 -19.11
CA TRP A 4 7.42 11.42 -18.75
C TRP A 4 6.02 11.72 -18.20
N LEU A 5 5.70 13.00 -17.95
CA LEU A 5 4.37 13.46 -17.59
C LEU A 5 3.74 14.14 -18.80
N ALA A 6 2.43 13.95 -18.97
CA ALA A 6 1.66 14.70 -19.96
C ALA A 6 1.61 16.19 -19.59
N ASP A 7 1.44 17.06 -20.58
CA ASP A 7 1.38 18.51 -20.39
C ASP A 7 0.18 18.94 -19.52
N ASP A 8 -0.88 18.14 -19.49
CA ASP A 8 -2.10 18.36 -18.68
C ASP A 8 -2.03 17.72 -17.29
N HIS A 9 -0.88 17.18 -16.89
CA HIS A 9 -0.73 16.51 -15.59
C HIS A 9 -0.87 17.50 -14.42
N LEU A 10 -1.57 17.09 -13.37
CA LEU A 10 -1.89 17.93 -12.19
C LEU A 10 -0.66 18.56 -11.51
N VAL A 11 0.49 17.89 -11.56
CA VAL A 11 1.77 18.41 -11.01
C VAL A 11 2.08 19.80 -11.54
N TRP A 12 1.90 20.04 -12.85
CA TRP A 12 2.18 21.32 -13.46
C TRP A 12 1.28 22.41 -12.90
N PHE A 13 -0.01 22.12 -12.79
CA PHE A 13 -0.97 23.04 -12.19
C PHE A 13 -0.63 23.38 -10.73
N ILE A 14 -0.16 22.40 -9.95
CA ILE A 14 0.23 22.64 -8.55
C ILE A 14 1.49 23.50 -8.45
N LEU A 15 2.51 23.21 -9.27
CA LEU A 15 3.73 24.02 -9.32
C LEU A 15 3.42 25.46 -9.71
N ASP A 16 2.67 25.64 -10.80
CA ASP A 16 2.24 26.96 -11.27
C ASP A 16 1.36 27.67 -10.24
N SER A 17 0.50 26.93 -9.54
CA SER A 17 -0.34 27.50 -8.46
C SER A 17 0.51 28.03 -7.31
N ILE A 18 1.54 27.29 -6.90
CA ILE A 18 2.39 27.67 -5.77
C ILE A 18 3.24 28.89 -6.11
N GLU A 19 3.72 28.99 -7.35
CA GLU A 19 4.47 30.18 -7.83
C GLU A 19 3.64 31.48 -7.74
N GLN A 20 2.31 31.37 -7.81
CA GLN A 20 1.39 32.52 -7.77
C GLN A 20 0.84 32.84 -6.37
N LEU A 21 1.05 31.95 -5.38
CA LEU A 21 0.53 32.12 -4.02
C LEU A 21 1.58 32.74 -3.09
N ASP A 22 1.11 33.42 -2.04
CA ASP A 22 2.00 33.89 -0.99
C ASP A 22 2.44 32.72 -0.10
N THR A 23 3.68 32.27 -0.30
CA THR A 23 4.32 31.23 0.50
C THR A 23 5.30 31.79 1.53
N SER A 24 5.33 33.11 1.75
CA SER A 24 6.32 33.76 2.63
C SER A 24 6.35 33.17 4.05
N ALA A 25 5.22 32.70 4.56
CA ALA A 25 5.09 32.02 5.86
C ALA A 25 5.98 30.77 6.00
N PHE A 26 6.21 30.02 4.92
CA PHE A 26 7.02 28.80 4.93
C PHE A 26 8.53 29.08 4.88
N HIS A 27 8.93 30.28 4.44
CA HIS A 27 10.34 30.64 4.29
C HIS A 27 10.95 31.26 5.56
N GLN A 28 10.13 31.67 6.54
CA GLN A 28 10.59 32.44 7.71
C GLN A 28 11.65 31.73 8.55
N HIS A 29 11.63 30.39 8.61
CA HIS A 29 12.54 29.58 9.41
C HIS A 29 13.54 28.77 8.55
N ARG A 30 13.60 29.05 7.24
CA ARG A 30 14.48 28.31 6.33
C ARG A 30 15.94 28.59 6.68
N ARG A 31 16.70 27.53 6.96
CA ARG A 31 18.15 27.62 7.15
C ARG A 31 18.85 27.73 5.79
N THR A 32 19.10 28.96 5.36
CA THR A 32 19.90 29.27 4.16
C THR A 32 21.38 29.37 4.54
N GLY A 33 22.07 28.23 4.66
CA GLY A 33 23.51 28.14 4.92
C GLY A 33 23.91 27.78 6.36
N GLY A 34 25.22 27.53 6.58
CA GLY A 34 25.79 27.11 7.86
C GLY A 34 26.57 25.78 7.78
N VAL A 35 26.89 25.18 8.94
CA VAL A 35 27.49 23.84 9.00
C VAL A 35 26.40 22.79 8.77
N GLY A 36 26.46 22.10 7.64
CA GLY A 36 25.49 21.06 7.24
C GLY A 36 24.89 21.30 5.85
N ARG A 37 23.99 20.41 5.43
CA ARG A 37 23.24 20.55 4.16
C ARG A 37 22.27 21.73 4.28
N ALA A 38 22.15 22.53 3.22
CA ALA A 38 21.10 23.54 3.13
C ALA A 38 19.72 22.87 3.27
N GLY A 39 18.78 23.55 3.94
CA GLY A 39 17.41 23.05 4.03
C GLY A 39 16.75 22.96 2.65
N TYR A 40 15.85 21.99 2.49
CA TYR A 40 15.00 21.89 1.31
C TYR A 40 14.28 23.20 1.04
N ASP A 41 13.92 23.41 -0.23
CA ASP A 41 13.10 24.55 -0.59
C ASP A 41 11.67 24.37 -0.03
N PRO A 42 11.16 25.31 0.80
CA PRO A 42 9.81 25.21 1.35
C PRO A 42 8.73 25.10 0.28
N ASP A 43 8.90 25.75 -0.88
CA ASP A 43 7.91 25.68 -1.96
C ASP A 43 7.88 24.29 -2.59
N MET A 44 9.03 23.61 -2.67
CA MET A 44 9.11 22.21 -3.10
C MET A 44 8.40 21.28 -2.12
N LEU A 45 8.66 21.42 -0.82
CA LEU A 45 8.00 20.60 0.22
C LEU A 45 6.48 20.85 0.24
N LEU A 46 6.06 22.08 0.04
CA LEU A 46 4.66 22.46 -0.06
C LEU A 46 3.99 21.84 -1.30
N ALA A 47 4.65 21.90 -2.47
CA ALA A 47 4.18 21.27 -3.70
C ALA A 47 4.04 19.75 -3.55
N LEU A 48 5.04 19.13 -2.91
CA LEU A 48 5.06 17.71 -2.59
C LEU A 48 3.86 17.32 -1.71
N LEU A 49 3.61 18.05 -0.62
CA LEU A 49 2.49 17.78 0.28
C LEU A 49 1.15 18.00 -0.40
N ILE A 50 0.96 19.11 -1.13
CA ILE A 50 -0.30 19.40 -1.81
C ILE A 50 -0.59 18.35 -2.89
N TYR A 51 0.40 17.95 -3.68
CA TYR A 51 0.23 16.87 -4.65
C TYR A 51 -0.09 15.55 -3.97
N ALA A 52 0.67 15.16 -2.93
CA ALA A 52 0.41 13.94 -2.18
C ALA A 52 -1.00 13.92 -1.60
N TYR A 53 -1.47 15.02 -1.03
CA TYR A 53 -2.80 15.11 -0.45
C TYR A 53 -3.90 15.14 -1.50
N ALA A 54 -3.66 15.76 -2.64
CA ALA A 54 -4.57 15.72 -3.79
C ALA A 54 -4.67 14.33 -4.41
N SER A 55 -3.59 13.53 -4.34
CA SER A 55 -3.56 12.13 -4.79
C SER A 55 -3.95 11.12 -3.71
N GLY A 56 -4.29 11.57 -2.49
CA GLY A 56 -4.75 10.73 -1.38
C GLY A 56 -3.70 10.15 -0.47
N GLN A 57 -2.44 10.48 -0.71
CA GLN A 57 -1.36 9.96 0.07
C GLN A 57 -1.18 10.79 1.35
N ARG A 58 -1.44 10.16 2.50
CA ARG A 58 -1.39 10.81 3.83
C ARG A 58 -0.14 10.49 4.65
N SER A 59 0.38 9.27 4.54
CA SER A 59 1.58 8.83 5.25
C SER A 59 2.85 9.47 4.67
N SER A 60 3.65 10.13 5.51
CA SER A 60 4.94 10.72 5.16
C SER A 60 5.94 9.64 4.72
N ARG A 61 5.91 8.44 5.31
CA ARG A 61 6.76 7.29 4.93
C ARG A 61 6.44 6.80 3.53
N ARG A 62 5.16 6.80 3.17
CA ARG A 62 4.74 6.42 1.83
C ARG A 62 5.04 7.53 0.82
N ILE A 63 4.95 8.81 1.19
CA ILE A 63 5.41 9.93 0.34
C ILE A 63 6.91 9.78 0.05
N GLU A 64 7.74 9.53 1.06
CA GLU A 64 9.19 9.29 0.89
C GLU A 64 9.46 8.18 -0.14
N ARG A 65 8.78 7.03 -0.03
CA ARG A 65 8.91 5.92 -1.01
C ARG A 65 8.49 6.36 -2.42
N LEU A 66 7.40 7.12 -2.54
CA LEU A 66 6.94 7.62 -3.83
C LEU A 66 7.91 8.62 -4.46
N CYS A 67 8.64 9.40 -3.66
CA CYS A 67 9.72 10.26 -4.16
C CYS A 67 10.84 9.48 -4.85
N ALA A 68 11.03 8.19 -4.52
CA ALA A 68 11.98 7.32 -5.21
C ALA A 68 11.39 6.61 -6.43
N ASP A 69 10.13 6.15 -6.33
CA ASP A 69 9.56 5.20 -7.29
C ASP A 69 8.62 5.85 -8.32
N HIS A 70 8.01 6.99 -8.00
CA HIS A 70 6.93 7.58 -8.80
C HIS A 70 7.37 8.85 -9.53
N VAL A 71 7.14 8.90 -10.85
CA VAL A 71 7.61 9.97 -11.74
C VAL A 71 7.15 11.36 -11.30
N ALA A 72 5.87 11.53 -11.00
CA ALA A 72 5.33 12.81 -10.53
C ALA A 72 6.05 13.37 -9.28
N TYR A 73 6.27 12.52 -8.26
CA TYR A 73 6.98 12.89 -7.05
C TYR A 73 8.46 13.18 -7.32
N ARG A 74 9.08 12.41 -8.22
CA ARG A 74 10.46 12.63 -8.67
C ARG A 74 10.66 13.97 -9.40
N VAL A 75 9.64 14.42 -10.14
CA VAL A 75 9.62 15.74 -10.78
C VAL A 75 9.51 16.83 -9.71
N LEU A 76 8.57 16.70 -8.77
CA LEU A 76 8.40 17.65 -7.66
C LEU A 76 9.68 17.83 -6.84
N CYS A 77 10.35 16.73 -6.49
CA CYS A 77 11.55 16.77 -5.66
C CYS A 77 12.84 17.08 -6.45
N ALA A 78 12.79 17.27 -7.77
CA ALA A 78 13.97 17.52 -8.62
C ALA A 78 15.14 16.52 -8.40
N GLN A 79 14.85 15.24 -8.15
CA GLN A 79 15.81 14.19 -7.77
C GLN A 79 16.49 14.33 -6.40
N ASP A 80 15.96 15.18 -5.54
CA ASP A 80 16.40 15.31 -4.16
C ASP A 80 15.26 14.95 -3.18
N PRO A 81 14.99 13.65 -2.97
CA PRO A 81 13.83 13.21 -2.20
C PRO A 81 14.03 13.49 -0.69
N PRO A 82 13.10 14.21 -0.04
CA PRO A 82 13.11 14.37 1.42
C PRO A 82 12.74 13.06 2.13
N ASP A 83 13.33 12.82 3.30
CA ASP A 83 12.93 11.72 4.16
C ASP A 83 11.57 12.00 4.85
N HIS A 84 10.89 10.95 5.32
CA HIS A 84 9.59 11.08 5.99
C HIS A 84 9.63 12.00 7.21
N THR A 85 10.76 12.05 7.93
CA THR A 85 10.90 12.91 9.10
C THR A 85 10.89 14.39 8.70
N THR A 86 11.55 14.73 7.60
CA THR A 86 11.55 16.07 7.02
C THR A 86 10.15 16.47 6.57
N ILE A 87 9.45 15.56 5.87
CA ILE A 87 8.08 15.78 5.41
C ILE A 87 7.13 16.00 6.59
N ALA A 88 7.16 15.10 7.58
CA ALA A 88 6.28 15.15 8.75
C ALA A 88 6.53 16.40 9.62
N ARG A 89 7.81 16.78 9.80
CA ARG A 89 8.19 18.01 10.52
C ARG A 89 7.74 19.26 9.79
N PHE A 90 8.01 19.35 8.49
CA PHE A 90 7.58 20.50 7.68
C PHE A 90 6.06 20.67 7.73
N ARG A 91 5.30 19.57 7.64
CA ARG A 91 3.85 19.61 7.85
C ARG A 91 3.51 20.14 9.25
N ALA A 92 4.00 19.49 10.30
CA ALA A 92 3.66 19.83 11.69
C ALA A 92 4.04 21.26 12.08
N ASP A 93 5.15 21.79 11.57
CA ASP A 93 5.60 23.16 11.82
C ASP A 93 4.71 24.21 11.11
N HIS A 94 3.92 23.79 10.11
CA HIS A 94 3.17 24.66 9.22
C HIS A 94 1.72 24.23 8.96
N ASP A 95 1.11 23.40 9.83
CA ASP A 95 -0.20 22.77 9.58
C ASP A 95 -1.26 23.77 9.08
N ASP A 96 -1.47 24.89 9.79
CA ASP A 96 -2.45 25.91 9.43
C ASP A 96 -2.15 26.58 8.07
N ALA A 97 -0.88 26.88 7.79
CA ALA A 97 -0.47 27.50 6.54
C ALA A 97 -0.63 26.51 5.37
N VAL A 98 -0.30 25.23 5.57
CA VAL A 98 -0.53 24.16 4.58
C VAL A 98 -2.02 24.03 4.28
N ILE A 99 -2.88 24.06 5.29
CA ILE A 99 -4.35 24.02 5.12
C ILE A 99 -4.81 25.20 4.25
N ASP A 100 -4.35 26.41 4.55
CA ASP A 100 -4.75 27.61 3.83
C ASP A 100 -4.31 27.61 2.37
N VAL A 101 -3.06 27.21 2.08
CA VAL A 101 -2.57 27.09 0.69
C VAL A 101 -3.29 25.95 -0.03
N PHE A 102 -3.45 24.80 0.60
CA PHE A 102 -4.11 23.66 -0.05
C PHE A 102 -5.57 24.00 -0.39
N ALA A 103 -6.31 24.64 0.52
CA ALA A 103 -7.65 25.13 0.24
C ALA A 103 -7.69 26.16 -0.91
N GLN A 104 -6.66 26.99 -1.06
CA GLN A 104 -6.53 27.90 -2.20
C GLN A 104 -6.31 27.14 -3.51
N VAL A 105 -5.41 26.16 -3.53
CA VAL A 105 -5.17 25.32 -4.71
C VAL A 105 -6.44 24.57 -5.13
N LEU A 106 -7.15 23.96 -4.19
CA LEU A 106 -8.42 23.27 -4.49
C LEU A 106 -9.48 24.20 -5.10
N ARG A 107 -9.55 25.45 -4.64
CA ARG A 107 -10.44 26.45 -5.27
C ARG A 107 -10.00 26.83 -6.67
N MET A 108 -8.71 26.98 -6.91
CA MET A 108 -8.18 27.26 -8.25
C MET A 108 -8.47 26.09 -9.19
N CYS A 109 -8.25 24.85 -8.77
CA CYS A 109 -8.65 23.65 -9.51
C CYS A 109 -10.15 23.66 -9.87
N SER A 110 -10.99 24.12 -8.94
CA SER A 110 -12.43 24.25 -9.17
C SER A 110 -12.79 25.30 -10.21
N GLN A 111 -12.15 26.46 -10.14
CA GLN A 111 -12.41 27.56 -11.07
C GLN A 111 -11.87 27.27 -12.46
N ALA A 112 -10.74 26.57 -12.55
CA ALA A 112 -10.15 26.10 -13.81
C ALA A 112 -10.91 24.93 -14.44
N GLY A 113 -11.94 24.39 -13.77
CA GLY A 113 -12.72 23.25 -14.26
C GLY A 113 -11.98 21.91 -14.21
N MET A 114 -10.79 21.86 -13.59
CA MET A 114 -9.95 20.67 -13.49
C MET A 114 -10.50 19.67 -12.48
N VAL A 115 -11.16 20.16 -11.42
CA VAL A 115 -11.69 19.33 -10.35
C VAL A 115 -13.05 19.88 -9.90
N ARG A 116 -14.06 19.03 -9.69
CA ARG A 116 -15.26 19.47 -8.97
C ARG A 116 -14.96 19.39 -7.48
N VAL A 117 -15.19 20.44 -6.71
CA VAL A 117 -14.93 20.46 -5.25
C VAL A 117 -15.74 19.40 -4.50
N GLU A 118 -16.86 18.96 -5.07
CA GLU A 118 -17.68 17.84 -4.59
C GLU A 118 -17.11 16.45 -4.95
N SER A 119 -16.23 16.39 -5.95
CA SER A 119 -15.55 15.18 -6.41
C SER A 119 -14.04 15.41 -6.45
N ILE A 120 -13.43 15.71 -5.31
CA ILE A 120 -12.01 15.42 -5.10
C ILE A 120 -11.95 13.91 -4.84
N ALA A 121 -12.14 13.16 -5.91
CA ALA A 121 -11.91 11.72 -5.94
C ALA A 121 -10.41 11.51 -6.09
N ILE A 122 -9.74 11.66 -4.94
CA ILE A 122 -8.50 10.98 -4.63
C ILE A 122 -8.64 9.51 -5.07
N ASP A 123 -7.63 9.01 -5.78
CA ASP A 123 -7.54 7.68 -6.39
C ASP A 123 -8.10 6.55 -5.49
N GLY A 124 -9.40 6.21 -5.66
CA GLY A 124 -10.03 5.06 -5.03
C GLY A 124 -11.37 5.25 -4.32
N THR A 125 -11.82 6.47 -3.97
CA THR A 125 -13.12 6.64 -3.27
C THR A 125 -14.09 7.52 -4.06
N LYS A 126 -15.13 6.91 -4.63
CA LYS A 126 -16.21 7.61 -5.33
C LYS A 126 -17.13 8.29 -4.32
N ILE A 127 -17.15 9.63 -4.33
CA ILE A 127 -18.34 10.39 -3.95
C ILE A 127 -18.93 10.93 -5.25
N ALA A 128 -20.08 10.37 -5.65
CA ALA A 128 -20.75 10.69 -6.90
C ALA A 128 -21.52 12.01 -6.79
N ALA A 129 -21.35 12.94 -7.75
CA ALA A 129 -22.39 13.92 -8.08
C ALA A 129 -22.20 14.57 -9.47
N ASN A 130 -23.35 14.83 -10.10
CA ASN A 130 -23.59 15.19 -11.49
C ASN A 130 -23.08 16.60 -11.88
N ALA A 131 -22.54 16.73 -13.11
CA ALA A 131 -22.00 17.98 -13.67
C ALA A 131 -23.03 19.11 -13.85
N SER A 132 -24.33 18.82 -13.72
CA SER A 132 -25.41 19.80 -13.92
C SER A 132 -25.83 20.58 -12.67
N MET A 133 -25.27 20.30 -11.48
CA MET A 133 -25.67 20.93 -10.21
C MET A 133 -24.66 21.96 -9.66
N SER A 134 -23.45 22.05 -10.25
CA SER A 134 -22.40 22.98 -9.84
C SER A 134 -22.65 24.43 -10.26
N ALA A 135 -23.55 24.66 -11.21
CA ALA A 135 -23.87 26.00 -11.72
C ALA A 135 -24.60 26.90 -10.70
N ASN A 136 -25.04 26.37 -9.55
CA ASN A 136 -25.92 27.09 -8.61
C ASN A 136 -25.42 27.14 -7.15
N ARG A 137 -24.13 26.92 -6.86
CA ARG A 137 -23.58 27.01 -5.49
C ARG A 137 -22.83 28.32 -5.25
N SER A 138 -23.02 28.90 -4.06
CA SER A 138 -22.36 30.15 -3.69
C SER A 138 -20.85 29.96 -3.54
N GLN A 139 -20.08 30.99 -3.91
CA GLN A 139 -18.62 31.04 -3.68
C GLN A 139 -18.23 30.75 -2.23
N LYS A 140 -19.09 31.12 -1.28
CA LYS A 140 -18.92 30.82 0.15
C LYS A 140 -18.89 29.30 0.43
N TRP A 141 -19.79 28.54 -0.19
CA TRP A 141 -19.86 27.10 0.00
C TRP A 141 -18.60 26.40 -0.55
N VAL A 142 -18.13 26.81 -1.73
CA VAL A 142 -16.90 26.27 -2.34
C VAL A 142 -15.68 26.51 -1.44
N ARG A 143 -15.57 27.73 -0.89
CA ARG A 143 -14.48 28.10 0.01
C ARG A 143 -14.47 27.26 1.28
N GLU A 144 -15.65 27.06 1.88
CA GLU A 144 -15.81 26.24 3.08
C GLU A 144 -15.46 24.77 2.83
N GLN A 145 -15.92 24.18 1.73
CA GLN A 145 -15.59 22.79 1.41
C GLN A 145 -14.11 22.60 1.12
N ALA A 146 -13.49 23.49 0.35
CA ALA A 146 -12.06 23.41 0.07
C ALA A 146 -11.24 23.44 1.37
N ARG A 147 -11.61 24.31 2.32
CA ARG A 147 -10.99 24.35 3.65
C ARG A 147 -11.19 23.05 4.41
N ARG A 148 -12.43 22.54 4.50
CA ARG A 148 -12.72 21.28 5.19
C ARG A 148 -11.91 20.10 4.64
N ILE A 149 -11.77 20.02 3.32
CA ILE A 149 -10.99 18.97 2.67
C ILE A 149 -9.51 19.09 3.02
N ALA A 150 -8.98 20.30 3.05
CA ALA A 150 -7.60 20.55 3.46
C ALA A 150 -7.34 20.22 4.95
N GLU A 151 -8.25 20.63 5.84
CA GLU A 151 -8.20 20.28 7.28
C GLU A 151 -8.24 18.77 7.49
N THR A 152 -9.17 18.08 6.80
CA THR A 152 -9.28 16.62 6.85
C THR A 152 -7.98 15.96 6.37
N ALA A 153 -7.41 16.45 5.27
CA ALA A 153 -6.18 15.93 4.71
C ALA A 153 -4.99 16.02 5.66
N VAL A 154 -4.79 17.17 6.28
CA VAL A 154 -3.70 17.40 7.24
C VAL A 154 -3.91 16.58 8.51
N GLY A 155 -5.15 16.51 9.02
CA GLY A 155 -5.50 15.68 10.17
C GLY A 155 -5.27 14.18 9.93
N GLU A 156 -5.68 13.67 8.76
CA GLU A 156 -5.42 12.29 8.35
C GLU A 156 -3.93 12.00 8.21
N ALA A 157 -3.14 12.94 7.69
CA ALA A 157 -1.69 12.81 7.60
C ALA A 157 -1.04 12.72 8.98
N ALA A 158 -1.44 13.59 9.92
CA ALA A 158 -0.95 13.55 11.29
C ALA A 158 -1.29 12.23 12.00
N ALA A 159 -2.52 11.74 11.82
CA ALA A 159 -2.96 10.45 12.36
C ALA A 159 -2.21 9.26 11.74
N ALA A 160 -1.97 9.29 10.43
CA ALA A 160 -1.23 8.23 9.73
C ALA A 160 0.20 8.11 10.25
N ASP A 161 0.92 9.24 10.35
CA ASP A 161 2.30 9.24 10.85
C ASP A 161 2.38 8.76 12.31
N ALA A 162 1.45 9.21 13.17
CA ALA A 162 1.41 8.77 14.56
C ALA A 162 1.12 7.27 14.70
N ALA A 163 0.24 6.72 13.86
CA ALA A 163 -0.05 5.29 13.85
C ALA A 163 1.14 4.46 13.36
N GLU A 164 1.87 4.94 12.35
CA GLU A 164 3.07 4.29 11.84
C GLU A 164 4.20 4.29 12.87
N ASP A 165 4.43 5.41 13.56
CA ASP A 165 5.43 5.50 14.62
C ASP A 165 5.11 4.57 15.80
N ALA A 166 3.83 4.46 16.19
CA ALA A 166 3.39 3.50 17.20
C ALA A 166 3.60 2.04 16.77
N ALA A 167 3.36 1.73 15.49
CA ALA A 167 3.60 0.40 14.93
C ALA A 167 5.10 0.04 14.90
N GLU A 168 5.97 0.97 14.48
CA GLU A 168 7.42 0.75 14.48
C GLU A 168 7.97 0.54 15.90
N ALA A 169 7.48 1.32 16.86
CA ALA A 169 7.85 1.16 18.27
C ALA A 169 7.44 -0.21 18.82
N ALA A 170 6.32 -0.77 18.37
CA ALA A 170 5.85 -2.09 18.79
C ALA A 170 6.65 -3.25 18.17
N VAL A 171 7.10 -3.12 16.92
CA VAL A 171 7.85 -4.16 16.19
C VAL A 171 9.35 -4.12 16.51
N GLY A 172 9.87 -3.00 17.01
CA GLY A 172 11.26 -2.88 17.48
C GLY A 172 12.27 -2.52 16.39
N GLY A 173 11.83 -1.87 15.31
CA GLY A 173 12.73 -1.36 14.28
C GLY A 173 12.06 -1.18 12.92
N PRO A 174 12.76 -0.52 11.97
CA PRO A 174 12.27 -0.35 10.60
C PRO A 174 12.09 -1.71 9.90
N PRO A 175 11.24 -1.77 8.87
CA PRO A 175 11.05 -2.99 8.08
C PRO A 175 12.39 -3.51 7.54
N ALA A 176 12.51 -4.84 7.44
CA ALA A 176 13.74 -5.49 7.00
C ALA A 176 14.13 -5.03 5.58
N THR A 177 15.35 -4.49 5.45
CA THR A 177 15.97 -4.25 4.15
C THR A 177 16.15 -5.59 3.43
N PRO A 178 15.90 -5.68 2.11
CA PRO A 178 16.17 -6.90 1.37
C PRO A 178 17.62 -7.36 1.58
N ALA A 179 17.82 -8.67 1.71
CA ALA A 179 19.16 -9.23 1.83
C ALA A 179 20.06 -8.75 0.67
N PRO A 180 21.37 -8.49 0.89
CA PRO A 180 22.26 -7.93 -0.12
C PRO A 180 22.23 -8.66 -1.46
N GLU A 181 22.06 -9.98 -1.44
CA GLU A 181 21.97 -10.84 -2.61
C GLU A 181 20.77 -10.49 -3.52
N LEU A 182 19.67 -9.97 -2.96
CA LEU A 182 18.47 -9.59 -3.70
C LEU A 182 18.56 -8.20 -4.35
N THR A 183 19.63 -7.44 -4.07
CA THR A 183 19.79 -6.09 -4.63
C THR A 183 20.29 -6.11 -6.08
N THR A 184 20.99 -7.18 -6.49
CA THR A 184 21.52 -7.32 -7.86
C THR A 184 20.66 -8.24 -8.72
N ARG A 185 20.64 -8.01 -10.05
CA ARG A 185 19.93 -8.90 -10.98
C ARG A 185 20.42 -10.34 -10.88
N ALA A 186 21.74 -10.53 -10.80
CA ALA A 186 22.36 -11.84 -10.73
C ALA A 186 21.99 -12.58 -9.43
N GLY A 187 22.11 -11.92 -8.28
CA GLY A 187 21.75 -12.52 -7.00
C GLY A 187 20.25 -12.80 -6.88
N ARG A 188 19.37 -11.92 -7.38
CA ARG A 188 17.93 -12.22 -7.49
C ARG A 188 17.66 -13.47 -8.33
N ALA A 189 18.28 -13.58 -9.50
CA ALA A 189 18.08 -14.74 -10.37
C ALA A 189 18.56 -16.05 -9.72
N ALA A 190 19.68 -16.01 -9.00
CA ALA A 190 20.20 -17.16 -8.26
C ALA A 190 19.27 -17.57 -7.11
N ALA A 191 18.81 -16.60 -6.31
CA ALA A 191 17.88 -16.84 -5.22
C ALA A 191 16.53 -17.41 -5.71
N ILE A 192 15.98 -16.84 -6.79
CA ILE A 192 14.74 -17.35 -7.42
C ILE A 192 14.94 -18.78 -7.91
N LYS A 193 16.04 -19.08 -8.60
CA LYS A 193 16.31 -20.44 -9.09
C LYS A 193 16.43 -21.45 -7.95
N LYS A 194 17.09 -21.06 -6.86
CA LYS A 194 17.19 -21.89 -5.65
C LYS A 194 15.82 -22.14 -5.03
N ALA A 195 15.03 -21.08 -4.83
CA ALA A 195 13.69 -21.19 -4.27
C ALA A 195 12.77 -22.07 -5.14
N MET A 196 12.84 -21.94 -6.48
CA MET A 196 12.08 -22.80 -7.39
C MET A 196 12.47 -24.28 -7.28
N ALA A 197 13.75 -24.58 -7.09
CA ALA A 197 14.21 -25.96 -6.91
C ALA A 197 13.75 -26.54 -5.56
N GLU A 198 13.80 -25.74 -4.49
CA GLU A 198 13.32 -26.14 -3.16
C GLU A 198 11.81 -26.38 -3.16
N ILE A 199 11.03 -25.51 -3.82
CA ILE A 199 9.58 -25.68 -3.99
C ILE A 199 9.30 -26.97 -4.77
N ALA A 200 10.00 -27.21 -5.89
CA ALA A 200 9.79 -28.43 -6.68
C ALA A 200 10.13 -29.71 -5.89
N GLU A 201 11.16 -29.67 -5.03
CA GLU A 201 11.51 -30.80 -4.16
C GLU A 201 10.46 -31.01 -3.06
N GLN A 202 9.92 -29.92 -2.49
CA GLN A 202 8.83 -30.00 -1.52
C GLN A 202 7.57 -30.57 -2.16
N ASP A 203 7.19 -30.05 -3.33
CA ASP A 203 6.03 -30.53 -4.09
C ASP A 203 6.18 -32.01 -4.42
N ALA A 204 7.35 -32.46 -4.90
CA ALA A 204 7.61 -33.87 -5.18
C ALA A 204 7.52 -34.74 -3.91
N ARG A 205 8.05 -34.27 -2.77
CA ARG A 205 7.92 -34.99 -1.49
C ARG A 205 6.47 -35.08 -1.02
N HIS A 206 5.69 -34.02 -1.22
CA HIS A 206 4.27 -34.01 -0.91
C HIS A 206 3.51 -35.00 -1.83
N GLU A 207 3.78 -34.98 -3.13
CA GLU A 207 3.20 -35.94 -4.08
C GLU A 207 3.57 -37.39 -3.76
N GLU A 208 4.83 -37.67 -3.40
CA GLU A 208 5.28 -39.00 -2.99
C GLU A 208 4.61 -39.46 -1.69
N ALA A 209 4.46 -38.56 -0.71
CA ALA A 209 3.76 -38.86 0.54
C ALA A 209 2.28 -39.14 0.27
N ASP A 210 1.62 -38.29 -0.51
CA ASP A 210 0.21 -38.46 -0.89
C ASP A 210 0.00 -39.77 -1.67
N ALA A 211 0.91 -40.13 -2.58
CA ALA A 211 0.88 -41.38 -3.32
C ALA A 211 1.10 -42.60 -2.39
N ALA A 212 2.04 -42.52 -1.46
CA ALA A 212 2.28 -43.58 -0.48
C ALA A 212 1.09 -43.75 0.47
N ASP A 213 0.43 -42.65 0.84
CA ASP A 213 -0.79 -42.66 1.66
C ASP A 213 -1.94 -43.33 0.90
N ALA A 214 -2.15 -42.95 -0.36
CA ALA A 214 -3.14 -43.58 -1.25
C ALA A 214 -2.87 -45.08 -1.47
N GLU A 215 -1.61 -45.49 -1.65
CA GLU A 215 -1.25 -46.90 -1.80
C GLU A 215 -1.53 -47.70 -0.51
N ARG A 216 -1.22 -47.13 0.67
CA ARG A 216 -1.55 -47.75 1.97
C ARG A 216 -3.06 -47.89 2.16
N GLN A 217 -3.83 -46.88 1.77
CA GLN A 217 -5.30 -46.91 1.80
C GLN A 217 -5.86 -48.02 0.89
N GLU A 218 -5.40 -48.10 -0.37
CA GLU A 218 -5.90 -49.10 -1.33
C GLU A 218 -5.49 -50.53 -0.92
N LYS A 219 -4.26 -50.76 -0.46
CA LYS A 219 -3.82 -52.06 0.07
C LYS A 219 -4.66 -52.50 1.27
N TYR A 220 -5.00 -51.57 2.16
CA TYR A 220 -5.89 -51.86 3.28
C TYR A 220 -7.28 -52.28 2.79
N LEU A 221 -7.88 -51.52 1.87
CA LEU A 221 -9.18 -51.83 1.29
C LEU A 221 -9.19 -53.20 0.58
N GLN A 222 -8.15 -53.55 -0.17
CA GLN A 222 -8.06 -54.84 -0.87
C GLN A 222 -8.03 -56.04 0.09
N ARG A 223 -7.28 -55.94 1.19
CA ARG A 223 -7.22 -57.00 2.22
C ARG A 223 -8.56 -57.19 2.91
N VAL A 224 -9.20 -56.08 3.24
CA VAL A 224 -10.54 -56.05 3.79
C VAL A 224 -11.54 -56.65 2.79
N GLU A 225 -11.52 -56.25 1.50
CA GLU A 225 -12.34 -56.79 0.41
C GLU A 225 -12.13 -58.30 0.17
N ALA A 226 -10.94 -58.82 0.42
CA ALA A 226 -10.62 -60.25 0.37
C ALA A 226 -11.14 -61.04 1.59
N GLY A 227 -11.71 -60.38 2.59
CA GLY A 227 -12.23 -61.00 3.82
C GLY A 227 -11.15 -61.33 4.85
N GLU A 228 -9.99 -60.70 4.79
CA GLU A 228 -8.95 -60.86 5.80
C GLU A 228 -9.28 -60.08 7.08
N VAL A 229 -9.03 -60.69 8.25
CA VAL A 229 -9.11 -59.97 9.52
C VAL A 229 -7.89 -59.09 9.72
N VAL A 230 -8.04 -57.79 9.46
CA VAL A 230 -6.95 -56.80 9.60
C VAL A 230 -6.98 -56.19 11.01
N ALA A 231 -5.89 -56.37 11.76
CA ALA A 231 -5.75 -55.80 13.10
C ALA A 231 -5.35 -54.31 13.04
N GLY A 232 -6.05 -53.47 13.82
CA GLY A 232 -5.77 -52.03 13.97
C GLY A 232 -6.78 -51.11 13.24
N PRO A 233 -6.74 -49.80 13.52
CA PRO A 233 -7.61 -48.83 12.85
C PRO A 233 -7.20 -48.65 11.37
N PRO A 234 -8.14 -48.29 10.49
CA PRO A 234 -7.82 -48.01 9.08
C PRO A 234 -6.87 -46.82 8.95
N PRO A 235 -6.06 -46.77 7.87
CA PRO A 235 -5.29 -45.58 7.51
C PRO A 235 -6.18 -44.34 7.42
N ALA A 236 -5.66 -43.18 7.81
CA ALA A 236 -6.36 -41.92 7.65
C ALA A 236 -6.64 -41.65 6.16
N GLY A 237 -7.85 -41.16 5.83
CA GLY A 237 -8.27 -40.83 4.47
C GLY A 237 -8.77 -42.02 3.63
N VAL A 238 -8.90 -43.21 4.20
CA VAL A 238 -9.49 -44.36 3.50
C VAL A 238 -10.96 -44.09 3.13
N ASP A 239 -11.40 -44.60 1.98
CA ASP A 239 -12.79 -44.47 1.53
C ASP A 239 -13.75 -45.27 2.43
N GLU A 240 -14.51 -44.56 3.27
CA GLU A 240 -15.46 -45.14 4.22
C GLU A 240 -16.59 -45.93 3.53
N VAL A 241 -16.96 -45.58 2.30
CA VAL A 241 -18.03 -46.27 1.55
C VAL A 241 -17.55 -47.65 1.09
N ARG A 242 -16.30 -47.75 0.63
CA ARG A 242 -15.70 -49.06 0.27
C ARG A 242 -15.42 -49.92 1.50
N LEU A 243 -15.12 -49.28 2.64
CA LEU A 243 -14.93 -49.95 3.93
C LEU A 243 -16.21 -50.63 4.44
N TRP A 244 -17.37 -50.00 4.22
CA TRP A 244 -18.68 -50.46 4.69
C TRP A 244 -19.51 -51.11 3.58
N ARG A 245 -19.34 -52.42 3.39
CA ARG A 245 -20.27 -53.23 2.57
C ARG A 245 -21.36 -53.89 3.43
N PRO A 246 -22.65 -53.83 3.06
CA PRO A 246 -23.72 -54.48 3.79
C PRO A 246 -23.51 -56.01 3.86
N GLY A 247 -23.40 -56.56 5.07
CA GLY A 247 -23.32 -58.01 5.31
C GLY A 247 -21.97 -58.54 5.85
N TRP A 248 -20.97 -57.68 6.06
CA TRP A 248 -19.72 -58.11 6.70
C TRP A 248 -19.80 -58.20 8.22
N PRO A 249 -19.08 -59.16 8.84
CA PRO A 249 -18.96 -59.23 10.28
C PRO A 249 -18.23 -57.97 10.80
N VAL A 250 -18.56 -57.52 12.01
CA VAL A 250 -17.95 -56.35 12.68
C VAL A 250 -17.31 -56.80 14.00
N ASN A 251 -16.20 -56.20 14.39
CA ASN A 251 -15.53 -56.44 15.66
C ASN A 251 -16.21 -55.69 16.83
N SER A 252 -15.76 -55.94 18.05
CA SER A 252 -16.35 -55.37 19.28
C SER A 252 -16.21 -53.85 19.41
N SER A 253 -15.40 -53.21 18.56
CA SER A 253 -15.21 -51.76 18.49
C SER A 253 -15.93 -51.12 17.30
N GLY A 254 -16.79 -51.85 16.59
CA GLY A 254 -17.63 -51.34 15.50
C GLY A 254 -16.94 -51.26 14.15
N TRP A 255 -15.73 -51.79 14.02
CA TRP A 255 -14.98 -51.84 12.75
C TRP A 255 -15.25 -53.16 12.01
N PRO A 256 -15.29 -53.19 10.67
CA PRO A 256 -15.41 -54.43 9.91
C PRO A 256 -14.35 -55.45 10.37
N ARG A 257 -14.78 -56.71 10.52
CA ARG A 257 -13.91 -57.84 10.87
C ARG A 257 -13.13 -58.30 9.67
#